data_AF-A0A174Q484-F1
#
_entry.id   AF-A0A174Q484-F1
#
_cell.length_a   1.000
_cell.length_b   1.000
_cell.length_c   1.000
_cell.angle_alpha   90.00
_cell.angle_beta   90.00
_cell.angle_gamma   90.00
#
_symmetry.space_group_name_H-M   'P 1'
#
loop_
_entity.id
_entity.type
_entity.pdbx_description
1 polymer ?
#
loop_
_entity_poly.entity_id
_entity_poly.type
_entity_poly.pdbx_seq_one_letter_code
_entity_poly.pdbx_strand_id
1 'polypeptide(L)'
;MEEIVTILSTREWAIAIWGTGFFVWMLTQREIRKSLWNVIKILLGKNLRYFFLIIALYVAGITMIFYQLPFWNNIYLKDIILWLIFSGISYCVNSIIKGDAEHLKSTVKDNFRVIVIFEYFIGTFTFKFWIEMLIIPVITILILMNVVAESEEKYRRVHKLIDIVLACIGWYMLWGAANVGLKEYKELNAINTLVSFMIPIVYTILILPLEFGLEIYSDYEQVFVRMKFRDNQDKKIQRKHRWRVIRTCKLSLRKILLFRKEYVNKMYGLMSEETFDNIMREFKEESDK
;
A
#
# COMPACT_ATOMS: atom_id res chain seq x y z
N MET A 1 30.15 -5.17 14.36
CA MET A 1 29.27 -4.01 14.68
C MET A 1 29.54 -2.82 13.76
N GLU A 2 30.76 -2.63 13.24
CA GLU A 2 31.09 -1.54 12.30
C GLU A 2 30.47 -1.71 10.89
N GLU A 3 30.27 -2.94 10.40
CA GLU A 3 29.67 -3.16 9.06
C GLU A 3 28.16 -2.85 8.98
N ILE A 4 27.42 -2.86 10.09
CA ILE A 4 25.99 -2.48 10.09
C ILE A 4 25.84 -0.96 10.09
N VAL A 5 26.81 -0.24 10.65
CA VAL A 5 26.78 1.23 10.78
C VAL A 5 26.96 1.93 9.43
N THR A 6 27.62 1.30 8.46
CA THR A 6 27.87 1.89 7.13
C THR A 6 26.76 1.65 6.11
N ILE A 7 25.79 0.77 6.39
CA ILE A 7 24.70 0.45 5.46
C ILE A 7 23.56 1.49 5.54
N LEU A 8 23.32 2.01 6.73
CA LEU A 8 22.20 2.91 7.01
C LEU A 8 22.61 4.38 6.95
N SER A 9 21.75 5.21 6.38
CA SER A 9 21.94 6.66 6.32
C SER A 9 21.77 7.31 7.69
N THR A 10 22.27 8.54 7.89
CA THR A 10 22.14 9.24 9.18
C THR A 10 20.68 9.45 9.58
N ARG A 11 19.79 9.61 8.59
CA ARG A 11 18.34 9.66 8.82
C ARG A 11 17.76 8.32 9.24
N GLU A 12 18.11 7.25 8.54
CA GLU A 12 17.65 5.90 8.87
C GLU A 12 18.04 5.52 10.30
N TRP A 13 19.26 5.86 10.72
CA TRP A 13 19.70 5.71 12.10
C TRP A 13 18.85 6.53 13.07
N ALA A 14 18.58 7.80 12.75
CA ALA A 14 17.80 8.66 13.64
C ALA A 14 16.32 8.20 13.75
N ILE A 15 15.71 7.74 12.65
CA ILE A 15 14.38 7.13 12.65
C ILE A 15 14.40 5.83 13.46
N ALA A 16 15.42 4.99 13.29
CA ALA A 16 15.54 3.74 14.04
C ALA A 16 15.67 3.98 15.55
N ILE A 17 16.46 4.98 15.97
CA ILE A 17 16.63 5.33 17.39
C ILE A 17 15.31 5.82 17.99
N TRP A 18 14.69 6.84 17.38
CA TRP A 18 13.43 7.38 17.88
C TRP A 18 12.29 6.37 17.80
N GLY A 19 12.19 5.63 16.70
CA GLY A 19 11.21 4.57 16.50
C GLY A 19 11.36 3.44 17.52
N THR A 20 12.59 3.01 17.81
CA THR A 20 12.84 1.99 18.85
C THR A 20 12.48 2.52 20.23
N GLY A 21 12.89 3.75 20.57
CA GLY A 21 12.55 4.36 21.86
C GLY A 21 11.04 4.50 22.05
N PHE A 22 10.33 4.98 21.02
CA PHE A 22 8.88 5.09 21.01
C PHE A 22 8.20 3.72 21.11
N PHE A 23 8.70 2.72 20.39
CA PHE A 23 8.17 1.36 20.43
C PHE A 23 8.34 0.71 21.81
N VAL A 24 9.50 0.87 22.45
CA VAL A 24 9.73 0.41 23.83
C VAL A 24 8.80 1.11 24.82
N TRP A 25 8.61 2.42 24.67
CA TRP A 25 7.65 3.18 25.47
C TRP A 25 6.21 2.67 25.26
N MET A 26 5.79 2.42 24.02
CA MET A 26 4.49 1.82 23.69
C MET A 26 4.30 0.45 24.36
N LEU A 27 5.32 -0.40 24.36
CA LEU A 27 5.27 -1.73 24.99
C LEU A 27 5.15 -1.69 26.52
N THR A 28 5.55 -0.57 27.14
CA THR A 28 5.37 -0.33 28.58
C THR A 28 3.88 -0.18 28.93
N GLN A 29 3.05 0.27 27.99
CA GLN A 29 1.61 0.40 28.21
C GLN A 29 0.88 -0.94 28.04
N ARG A 30 0.20 -1.37 29.11
CA ARG A 30 -0.47 -2.68 29.16
C ARG A 30 -1.59 -2.82 28.12
N GLU A 31 -2.32 -1.75 27.84
CA GLU A 31 -3.38 -1.71 26.84
C GLU A 31 -2.82 -1.86 25.43
N ILE A 32 -1.79 -1.07 25.10
CA ILE A 32 -1.11 -1.13 23.80
C ILE A 32 -0.53 -2.52 23.56
N ARG A 33 0.14 -3.12 24.55
CA ARG A 33 0.69 -4.48 24.41
C ARG A 33 -0.37 -5.54 24.09
N LYS A 34 -1.55 -5.46 24.73
CA LYS A 34 -2.67 -6.37 24.43
C LYS A 34 -3.19 -6.15 23.01
N SER A 35 -3.38 -4.89 22.61
CA SER A 35 -3.82 -4.54 21.26
C SER A 35 -2.82 -4.96 20.20
N LEU A 36 -1.53 -4.72 20.40
CA LEU A 36 -0.45 -5.16 19.52
C LEU A 36 -0.45 -6.68 19.35
N TRP A 37 -0.58 -7.43 20.46
CA TRP A 37 -0.64 -8.90 20.38
C TRP A 37 -1.85 -9.39 19.59
N ASN A 38 -3.02 -8.76 19.78
CA ASN A 38 -4.20 -9.07 18.98
C ASN A 38 -3.99 -8.77 17.50
N VAL A 39 -3.39 -7.63 17.17
CA VAL A 39 -3.05 -7.26 15.78
C VAL A 39 -2.10 -8.29 15.17
N ILE A 40 -1.03 -8.67 15.87
CA ILE A 40 -0.07 -9.70 15.42
C ILE A 40 -0.79 -11.04 15.19
N LYS A 41 -1.69 -11.44 16.11
CA LYS A 41 -2.47 -12.67 15.98
C LYS A 41 -3.41 -12.65 14.76
N ILE A 42 -3.99 -11.48 14.46
CA ILE A 42 -4.85 -11.28 13.28
C ILE A 42 -4.00 -11.31 12.00
N LEU A 43 -2.89 -10.56 11.96
CA LEU A 43 -1.96 -10.52 10.82
C LEU A 43 -1.40 -11.91 10.49
N LEU A 44 -1.10 -12.72 11.51
CA LEU A 44 -0.65 -14.12 11.37
C LEU A 44 -1.80 -15.13 11.20
N GLY A 45 -3.05 -14.66 11.10
CA GLY A 45 -4.20 -15.48 10.77
C GLY A 45 -4.04 -16.11 9.39
N LYS A 46 -4.67 -17.28 9.17
CA LYS A 46 -4.49 -18.08 7.94
C LYS A 46 -4.71 -17.27 6.66
N ASN A 47 -5.78 -16.47 6.57
CA ASN A 47 -6.12 -15.72 5.37
C ASN A 47 -5.13 -14.56 5.10
N LEU A 48 -4.80 -13.78 6.13
CA LEU A 48 -3.84 -12.66 6.03
C LEU A 48 -2.42 -13.15 5.76
N ARG A 49 -2.03 -14.31 6.31
CA ARG A 49 -0.74 -14.92 6.02
C ARG A 49 -0.58 -15.23 4.53
N TYR A 50 -1.58 -15.78 3.87
CA TYR A 50 -1.52 -16.02 2.42
C TYR A 50 -1.44 -14.71 1.64
N PHE A 51 -2.18 -13.67 2.06
CA PHE A 51 -2.12 -12.34 1.44
C PHE A 51 -0.70 -11.75 1.47
N PHE A 52 -0.07 -11.69 2.64
CA PHE A 52 1.31 -11.19 2.76
C PHE A 52 2.32 -12.07 2.05
N LEU A 53 2.12 -13.40 2.04
CA LEU A 53 3.00 -14.33 1.33
C LEU A 53 2.97 -14.10 -0.18
N ILE A 54 1.78 -13.87 -0.76
CA ILE A 54 1.63 -13.59 -2.19
C ILE A 54 2.38 -12.30 -2.56
N ILE A 55 2.21 -11.23 -1.76
CA ILE A 55 2.93 -9.97 -1.97
C ILE A 55 4.44 -10.18 -1.90
N ALA A 56 4.92 -10.84 -0.84
CA ALA A 56 6.34 -11.09 -0.64
C ALA A 56 6.94 -11.93 -1.79
N LEU A 57 6.26 -12.99 -2.23
CA LEU A 57 6.71 -13.83 -3.34
C LEU A 57 6.73 -13.07 -4.66
N TYR A 58 5.74 -12.22 -4.92
CA TYR A 58 5.67 -11.42 -6.14
C TYR A 58 6.82 -10.40 -6.21
N VAL A 59 7.07 -9.68 -5.10
CA VAL A 59 8.18 -8.72 -5.02
C VAL A 59 9.53 -9.45 -5.07
N ALA A 60 9.66 -10.61 -4.44
CA ALA A 60 10.86 -11.45 -4.57
C ALA A 60 11.09 -11.91 -6.02
N GLY A 61 10.03 -12.28 -6.74
CA GLY A 61 10.09 -12.63 -8.17
C GLY A 61 10.58 -11.46 -9.04
N ILE A 62 10.02 -10.26 -8.83
CA ILE A 62 10.50 -9.04 -9.50
C ILE A 62 11.97 -8.79 -9.17
N THR A 63 12.34 -8.88 -7.90
CA THR A 63 13.71 -8.65 -7.43
C THR A 63 14.68 -9.64 -8.05
N MET A 64 14.29 -10.91 -8.19
CA MET A 64 15.10 -11.95 -8.82
C MET A 64 15.35 -11.69 -10.30
N ILE A 65 14.39 -11.08 -11.02
CA ILE A 65 14.58 -10.63 -12.40
C ILE A 65 15.59 -9.48 -12.44
N PHE A 66 15.46 -8.48 -11.55
CA PHE A 66 16.43 -7.37 -11.47
C PHE A 66 17.83 -7.81 -11.05
N TYR A 67 17.94 -8.85 -10.21
CA TYR A 67 19.22 -9.41 -9.76
C TYR A 67 20.09 -9.93 -10.93
N GLN A 68 19.47 -10.31 -12.05
CA GLN A 68 20.19 -10.78 -13.25
C GLN A 68 20.77 -9.64 -14.10
N LEU A 69 20.42 -8.38 -13.80
CA LEU A 69 20.86 -7.24 -14.60
C LEU A 69 22.26 -6.77 -14.19
N PRO A 70 23.08 -6.30 -15.15
CA PRO A 70 24.48 -5.95 -14.91
C PRO A 70 24.68 -4.73 -13.99
N PHE A 71 23.62 -3.93 -13.77
CA PHE A 71 23.66 -2.78 -12.87
C PHE A 71 23.24 -3.10 -11.43
N TRP A 72 22.87 -4.35 -11.13
CA TRP A 72 22.40 -4.76 -9.81
C TRP A 72 23.49 -4.61 -8.74
N ASN A 73 23.09 -4.09 -7.59
CA ASN A 73 23.91 -3.99 -6.39
C ASN A 73 23.07 -4.35 -5.16
N ASN A 74 23.63 -5.09 -4.21
CA ASN A 74 22.93 -5.51 -3.00
C ASN A 74 22.51 -4.33 -2.10
N ILE A 75 23.09 -3.15 -2.31
CA ILE A 75 22.66 -1.90 -1.67
C ILE A 75 21.17 -1.63 -1.94
N TYR A 76 20.63 -2.03 -3.10
CA TYR A 76 19.24 -1.79 -3.49
C TYR A 76 18.22 -2.62 -2.70
N LEU A 77 18.63 -3.74 -2.09
CA LEU A 77 17.71 -4.60 -1.34
C LEU A 77 17.06 -3.86 -0.18
N LYS A 78 17.81 -2.98 0.49
CA LYS A 78 17.28 -2.19 1.60
C LYS A 78 16.17 -1.25 1.12
N ASP A 79 16.37 -0.61 -0.03
CA ASP A 79 15.42 0.34 -0.60
C ASP A 79 14.13 -0.37 -1.04
N ILE A 80 14.24 -1.58 -1.61
CA ILE A 80 13.10 -2.42 -1.98
C ILE A 80 12.32 -2.86 -0.73
N ILE A 81 13.00 -3.29 0.33
CA ILE A 81 12.35 -3.72 1.59
C ILE A 81 11.64 -2.54 2.25
N LEU A 82 12.30 -1.38 2.32
CA LEU A 82 11.69 -0.17 2.87
C LEU A 82 10.46 0.22 2.05
N TRP A 83 10.59 0.27 0.72
CA TRP A 83 9.46 0.56 -0.17
C TRP A 83 8.31 -0.44 0.02
N LEU A 84 8.60 -1.74 0.17
CA LEU A 84 7.57 -2.76 0.38
C LEU A 84 6.78 -2.53 1.67
N ILE A 85 7.46 -2.21 2.76
CA ILE A 85 6.84 -2.00 4.08
C ILE A 85 6.00 -0.72 4.10
N PHE A 86 6.54 0.39 3.62
CA PHE A 86 5.87 1.69 3.69
C PHE A 86 4.78 1.85 2.63
N SER A 87 5.06 1.42 1.40
CA SER A 87 4.21 1.72 0.24
C SER A 87 3.60 0.46 -0.38
N GLY A 88 4.40 -0.59 -0.61
CA GLY A 88 3.95 -1.82 -1.29
C GLY A 88 2.75 -2.49 -0.61
N ILE A 89 2.80 -2.67 0.71
CA ILE A 89 1.68 -3.22 1.49
C ILE A 89 0.47 -2.29 1.43
N SER A 90 0.68 -0.98 1.60
CA SER A 90 -0.38 0.03 1.61
C SER A 90 -1.18 0.02 0.30
N TYR A 91 -0.51 -0.12 -0.85
CA TYR A 91 -1.18 -0.26 -2.14
C TYR A 91 -2.08 -1.50 -2.22
N CYS A 92 -1.55 -2.67 -1.86
CA CYS A 92 -2.32 -3.92 -1.89
C CYS A 92 -3.46 -3.97 -0.87
N VAL A 93 -3.32 -3.30 0.29
CA VAL A 93 -4.40 -3.21 1.29
C VAL A 93 -5.48 -2.25 0.83
N ASN A 94 -5.12 -1.09 0.28
CA ASN A 94 -6.07 -0.09 -0.18
C ASN A 94 -6.97 -0.62 -1.32
N SER A 95 -6.42 -1.45 -2.21
CA SER A 95 -7.21 -2.08 -3.29
C SER A 95 -8.27 -3.05 -2.76
N ILE A 96 -7.97 -3.80 -1.70
CA ILE A 96 -8.94 -4.71 -1.06
C ILE A 96 -10.05 -3.93 -0.36
N ILE A 97 -9.72 -2.84 0.32
CA ILE A 97 -10.66 -2.09 1.15
C ILE A 97 -11.65 -1.29 0.30
N LYS A 98 -11.17 -0.65 -0.77
CA LYS A 98 -11.96 0.38 -1.46
C LYS A 98 -12.79 -0.12 -2.64
N GLY A 99 -12.46 -1.29 -3.23
CA GLY A 99 -13.34 -2.09 -4.10
C GLY A 99 -14.28 -1.33 -5.05
N ASP A 100 -13.84 -0.21 -5.62
CA ASP A 100 -14.55 0.62 -6.59
C ASP A 100 -13.55 1.02 -7.68
N ALA A 101 -13.88 0.69 -8.93
CA ALA A 101 -13.00 0.79 -10.10
C ALA A 101 -12.47 2.22 -10.39
N GLU A 102 -13.05 3.25 -9.77
CA GLU A 102 -12.58 4.65 -9.84
C GLU A 102 -11.28 4.89 -9.05
N HIS A 103 -10.92 3.99 -8.13
CA HIS A 103 -9.73 4.15 -7.30
C HIS A 103 -8.41 3.91 -8.04
N LEU A 104 -8.31 2.89 -8.90
CA LEU A 104 -7.08 2.60 -9.64
C LEU A 104 -6.66 3.77 -10.54
N LYS A 105 -7.65 4.43 -11.19
CA LYS A 105 -7.38 5.52 -12.15
C LYS A 105 -7.05 6.85 -11.44
N SER A 106 -7.65 7.13 -10.30
CA SER A 106 -7.41 8.36 -9.52
C SER A 106 -6.14 8.26 -8.65
N THR A 107 -5.89 7.11 -8.03
CA THR A 107 -4.76 6.90 -7.12
C THR A 107 -3.41 6.95 -7.86
N VAL A 108 -3.34 6.41 -9.08
CA VAL A 108 -2.12 6.42 -9.92
C VAL A 108 -1.82 7.82 -10.48
N LYS A 109 -2.85 8.63 -10.75
CA LYS A 109 -2.68 9.90 -11.48
C LYS A 109 -2.32 11.08 -10.57
N ASP A 110 -2.90 11.17 -9.37
CA ASP A 110 -2.83 12.42 -8.59
C ASP A 110 -1.83 12.38 -7.42
N ASN A 111 -1.51 11.21 -6.87
CA ASN A 111 -0.62 11.09 -5.70
C ASN A 111 0.79 10.53 -6.03
N PHE A 112 0.94 9.83 -7.15
CA PHE A 112 2.10 8.97 -7.38
C PHE A 112 3.38 9.73 -7.75
N ARG A 113 3.29 10.79 -8.56
CA ARG A 113 4.49 11.43 -9.11
C ARG A 113 5.15 12.39 -8.15
N VAL A 114 4.39 13.11 -7.33
CA VAL A 114 4.94 14.15 -6.44
C VAL A 114 5.40 13.56 -5.12
N ILE A 115 4.59 12.72 -4.47
CA ILE A 115 4.93 12.15 -3.14
C ILE A 115 6.18 11.27 -3.23
N VAL A 116 6.28 10.40 -4.24
CA VAL A 116 7.43 9.49 -4.41
C VAL A 116 8.72 10.26 -4.72
N ILE A 117 8.65 11.34 -5.50
CA ILE A 117 9.80 12.20 -5.78
C ILE A 117 10.24 12.95 -4.52
N PHE A 118 9.31 13.46 -3.72
CA PHE A 118 9.60 14.17 -2.47
C PHE A 118 10.17 13.25 -1.39
N GLU A 119 9.56 12.08 -1.19
CA GLU A 119 10.00 11.09 -0.19
C GLU A 119 11.42 10.62 -0.50
N TYR A 120 11.75 10.43 -1.78
CA TYR A 120 13.10 10.11 -2.21
C TYR A 120 14.09 11.27 -2.09
N PHE A 121 13.71 12.49 -2.49
CA PHE A 121 14.60 13.66 -2.40
C PHE A 121 15.01 13.94 -0.97
N ILE A 122 14.05 13.82 -0.05
CA ILE A 122 14.33 13.84 1.37
C ILE A 122 15.22 12.63 1.67
N GLY A 123 14.76 11.41 1.40
CA GLY A 123 15.44 10.11 1.64
C GLY A 123 16.93 10.04 1.34
N THR A 124 17.33 10.53 0.16
CA THR A 124 18.66 10.34 -0.43
C THR A 124 19.70 11.27 0.16
N PHE A 125 19.32 12.53 0.36
CA PHE A 125 20.24 13.53 0.86
C PHE A 125 20.00 13.69 2.35
N THR A 126 20.86 13.04 3.12
CA THR A 126 20.78 13.10 4.56
C THR A 126 21.59 14.25 5.12
N PHE A 127 21.05 14.92 6.12
CA PHE A 127 21.77 15.94 6.87
C PHE A 127 22.77 15.29 7.82
N LYS A 128 23.56 16.14 8.50
CA LYS A 128 24.39 15.69 9.62
C LYS A 128 23.49 14.99 10.64
N PHE A 129 24.00 13.89 11.21
CA PHE A 129 23.25 13.04 12.15
C PHE A 129 22.54 13.82 13.26
N TRP A 130 23.19 14.81 13.87
CA TRP A 130 22.59 15.65 14.91
C TRP A 130 21.38 16.48 14.44
N ILE A 131 21.40 16.92 13.18
CA ILE A 131 20.29 17.66 12.58
C ILE A 131 19.11 16.70 12.34
N GLU A 132 19.38 15.51 11.79
CA GLU A 132 18.34 14.49 11.57
C GLU A 132 17.69 14.05 12.89
N MET A 133 18.50 13.83 13.93
CA MET A 133 18.01 13.47 15.28
C MET A 133 17.07 14.51 15.90
N LEU A 134 17.21 15.79 15.54
CA LEU A 134 16.35 16.86 16.02
C LEU A 134 15.13 17.07 15.11
N ILE A 135 15.31 17.00 13.79
CA ILE A 135 14.24 17.32 12.83
C ILE A 135 13.14 16.25 12.82
N ILE A 136 13.50 14.97 12.97
CA ILE A 136 12.54 13.85 12.97
C ILE A 136 11.47 14.01 14.05
N PRO A 137 11.80 14.12 15.36
CA PRO A 137 10.78 14.25 16.39
C PRO A 137 9.96 15.54 16.25
N VAL A 138 10.58 16.63 15.80
CA VAL A 138 9.88 17.90 15.54
C VAL A 138 8.82 17.71 14.44
N ILE A 139 9.19 17.12 13.31
CA ILE A 139 8.26 16.82 12.21
C ILE A 139 7.16 15.86 12.68
N THR A 140 7.51 14.80 13.42
CA THR A 140 6.54 13.84 13.94
C THR A 140 5.50 14.51 14.84
N ILE A 141 5.93 15.37 15.77
CA ILE A 141 5.01 16.10 16.65
C ILE A 141 4.12 17.04 15.83
N LEU A 142 4.68 17.78 14.87
CA LEU A 142 3.90 18.67 14.01
C LEU A 142 2.84 17.90 13.20
N ILE A 143 3.20 16.75 12.62
CA ILE A 143 2.24 15.91 11.88
C ILE A 143 1.14 15.41 12.81
N LEU A 144 1.48 14.89 13.99
CA LEU A 144 0.47 14.42 14.96
C LEU A 144 -0.48 15.54 15.37
N MET A 145 0.05 16.73 15.64
CA MET A 145 -0.77 17.90 15.94
C MET A 145 -1.63 18.31 14.75
N ASN A 146 -1.12 18.20 13.52
CA ASN A 146 -1.86 18.55 12.32
C ASN A 146 -3.09 17.65 12.13
N VAL A 147 -2.89 16.33 12.29
CA VAL A 147 -3.95 15.32 12.15
C VAL A 147 -5.04 15.53 13.22
N VAL A 148 -4.64 15.84 14.45
CA VAL A 148 -5.61 16.17 15.51
C VAL A 148 -6.34 17.48 15.20
N ALA A 149 -5.64 18.50 14.71
CA ALA A 149 -6.23 19.78 14.35
C ALA A 149 -7.17 19.71 13.14
N GLU A 150 -6.94 18.78 12.21
CA GLU A 150 -7.83 18.49 11.08
C GLU A 150 -9.16 17.88 11.54
N SER A 151 -9.13 17.05 12.59
CA SER A 151 -10.30 16.30 13.06
C SER A 151 -11.40 17.15 13.70
N GLU A 152 -11.09 18.38 14.14
CA GLU A 152 -12.07 19.28 14.75
C GLU A 152 -12.12 20.64 14.04
N GLU A 153 -13.32 21.08 13.61
CA GLU A 153 -13.50 22.38 12.94
C GLU A 153 -12.97 23.57 13.75
N LYS A 154 -12.96 23.46 15.09
CA LYS A 154 -12.44 24.45 16.02
C LYS A 154 -10.95 24.78 15.78
N TYR A 155 -10.16 23.80 15.34
CA TYR A 155 -8.71 23.94 15.16
C TYR A 155 -8.29 24.16 13.70
N ARG A 156 -9.24 24.50 12.81
CA ARG A 156 -8.96 24.72 11.39
C ARG A 156 -7.89 25.79 11.11
N ARG A 157 -7.77 26.81 11.97
CA ARG A 157 -6.68 27.81 11.87
C ARG A 157 -5.32 27.22 12.23
N VAL A 158 -5.26 26.36 13.24
CA VAL A 158 -4.04 25.67 13.68
C VAL A 158 -3.57 24.71 12.60
N HIS A 159 -4.48 23.93 12.02
CA HIS A 159 -4.20 23.05 10.87
C HIS A 159 -3.54 23.82 9.72
N LYS A 160 -4.12 24.95 9.28
CA LYS A 160 -3.54 25.78 8.22
C LYS A 160 -2.14 26.32 8.57
N LEU A 161 -1.90 26.71 9.83
CA LEU A 161 -0.59 27.18 10.25
C LEU A 161 0.43 26.05 10.26
N ILE A 162 0.06 24.88 10.77
CA ILE A 162 0.94 23.70 10.78
C ILE A 162 1.25 23.26 9.34
N ASP A 163 0.29 23.29 8.43
CA ASP A 163 0.51 23.01 7.00
C ASP A 163 1.55 23.94 6.37
N ILE A 164 1.45 25.26 6.65
CA ILE A 164 2.44 26.23 6.16
C ILE A 164 3.82 25.93 6.73
N VAL A 165 3.91 25.63 8.03
CA VAL A 165 5.19 25.29 8.68
C VAL A 165 5.77 24.00 8.08
N LEU A 166 4.96 22.95 7.90
CA LEU A 166 5.37 21.71 7.26
C LEU A 166 5.83 21.93 5.81
N ALA A 167 5.14 22.78 5.05
CA ALA A 167 5.56 23.15 3.70
C ALA A 167 6.90 23.90 3.69
N CYS A 168 7.12 24.83 4.62
CA CYS A 168 8.42 25.52 4.76
C CYS A 168 9.55 24.55 5.13
N ILE A 169 9.30 23.62 6.07
CA ILE A 169 10.28 22.58 6.44
C ILE A 169 10.57 21.70 5.22
N GLY A 170 9.56 21.25 4.49
CA GLY A 170 9.72 20.48 3.26
C GLY A 170 10.57 21.21 2.22
N TRP A 171 10.33 22.51 2.02
CA TRP A 171 11.11 23.32 1.09
C TRP A 171 12.57 23.50 1.54
N TYR A 172 12.79 23.71 2.84
CA TYR A 172 14.14 23.76 3.42
C TYR A 172 14.89 22.44 3.23
N MET A 173 14.20 21.30 3.46
CA MET A 173 14.79 19.98 3.25
C MET A 173 15.16 19.76 1.78
N LEU A 174 14.30 20.15 0.83
CA LEU A 174 14.60 20.09 -0.60
C LEU A 174 15.82 20.95 -0.99
N TRP A 175 15.89 22.18 -0.48
CA TRP A 175 17.03 23.06 -0.74
C TRP A 175 18.34 22.50 -0.14
N GLY A 176 18.28 21.99 1.08
CA GLY A 176 19.41 21.33 1.73
C GLY A 176 19.87 20.09 0.96
N ALA A 177 18.92 19.28 0.50
CA ALA A 177 19.15 18.11 -0.34
C ALA A 177 19.85 18.47 -1.66
N ALA A 178 19.35 19.50 -2.37
CA ALA A 178 19.96 19.99 -3.60
C ALA A 178 21.41 20.49 -3.36
N ASN A 179 21.66 21.19 -2.27
CA ASN A 179 23.00 21.69 -1.94
C ASN A 179 24.00 20.57 -1.61
N VAL A 180 23.56 19.53 -0.91
CA VAL A 180 24.39 18.35 -0.62
C VAL A 180 24.66 17.60 -1.92
N GLY A 181 23.63 17.37 -2.74
CA GLY A 181 23.77 16.71 -4.03
C GLY A 181 24.69 17.42 -5.02
N LEU A 182 24.69 18.76 -5.04
CA LEU A 182 25.62 19.54 -5.89
C LEU A 182 27.08 19.49 -5.38
N LYS A 183 27.29 19.32 -4.07
CA LYS A 183 28.63 19.24 -3.46
C LYS A 183 29.24 17.83 -3.56
N GLU A 184 28.44 16.79 -3.39
CA GLU A 184 28.85 15.38 -3.46
C GLU A 184 28.80 14.80 -4.89
N TYR A 185 28.32 15.56 -5.88
CA TYR A 185 28.23 15.13 -7.29
C TYR A 185 29.57 14.64 -7.87
N LYS A 186 30.71 15.01 -7.27
CA LYS A 186 32.05 14.55 -7.68
C LYS A 186 32.45 13.17 -7.13
N GLU A 187 31.83 12.70 -6.06
CA GLU A 187 32.16 11.42 -5.39
C GLU A 187 31.03 10.37 -5.48
N LEU A 188 29.80 10.80 -5.79
CA LEU A 188 28.66 9.89 -5.94
C LEU A 188 28.79 9.03 -7.19
N ASN A 189 28.70 7.71 -7.02
CA ASN A 189 28.35 6.79 -8.10
C ASN A 189 26.94 7.13 -8.60
N ALA A 190 26.85 8.06 -9.55
CA ALA A 190 25.60 8.61 -10.08
C ALA A 190 24.61 7.51 -10.52
N ILE A 191 25.13 6.37 -10.96
CA ILE A 191 24.35 5.17 -11.33
C ILE A 191 23.61 4.58 -10.12
N ASN A 192 24.28 4.37 -8.99
CA ASN A 192 23.66 3.76 -7.81
C ASN A 192 22.58 4.68 -7.23
N THR A 193 22.84 6.00 -7.20
CA THR A 193 21.85 6.99 -6.79
C THR A 193 20.65 6.97 -7.73
N LEU A 194 20.89 6.98 -9.06
CA LEU A 194 19.80 6.93 -10.03
C LEU A 194 18.99 5.64 -9.94
N VAL A 195 19.62 4.49 -9.75
CA VAL A 195 18.88 3.22 -9.59
C VAL A 195 18.06 3.24 -8.31
N SER A 196 18.62 3.69 -7.19
CA SER A 196 17.90 3.79 -5.90
C SER A 196 16.70 4.73 -6.00
N PHE A 197 16.81 5.82 -6.78
CA PHE A 197 15.68 6.70 -7.13
C PHE A 197 14.56 6.00 -7.87
N MET A 198 14.93 5.19 -8.84
CA MET A 198 13.97 4.53 -9.71
C MET A 198 13.29 3.36 -9.03
N ILE A 199 13.84 2.78 -7.95
CA ILE A 199 13.26 1.62 -7.25
C ILE A 199 11.81 1.88 -6.81
N PRO A 200 11.47 2.89 -5.98
CA PRO A 200 10.08 3.11 -5.59
C PRO A 200 9.12 3.30 -6.76
N ILE A 201 9.57 4.01 -7.81
CA ILE A 201 8.76 4.30 -9.00
C ILE A 201 8.49 3.01 -9.79
N VAL A 202 9.56 2.28 -10.11
CA VAL A 202 9.51 1.06 -10.91
C VAL A 202 8.76 -0.04 -10.16
N TYR A 203 9.05 -0.26 -8.89
CA TYR A 203 8.37 -1.28 -8.09
C TYR A 203 6.89 -0.99 -7.89
N THR A 204 6.48 0.27 -7.77
CA THR A 204 5.05 0.60 -7.72
C THR A 204 4.37 0.36 -9.07
N ILE A 205 5.00 0.70 -10.20
CA ILE A 205 4.43 0.34 -11.51
C ILE A 205 4.30 -1.18 -11.65
N LEU A 206 5.32 -1.92 -11.19
CA LEU A 206 5.35 -3.37 -11.27
C LEU A 206 4.41 -4.06 -10.26
N ILE A 207 3.98 -3.40 -9.19
CA ILE A 207 2.98 -3.92 -8.24
C ILE A 207 1.55 -3.78 -8.74
N LEU A 208 1.28 -2.87 -9.68
CA LEU A 208 -0.08 -2.64 -10.22
C LEU A 208 -0.76 -3.90 -10.77
N PRO A 209 -0.09 -4.80 -11.52
CA PRO A 209 -0.73 -6.05 -11.97
C PRO A 209 -1.16 -6.95 -10.79
N LEU A 210 -0.36 -7.00 -9.73
CA LEU A 210 -0.70 -7.73 -8.52
C LEU A 210 -1.88 -7.07 -7.80
N GLU A 211 -1.84 -5.74 -7.64
CA GLU A 211 -2.91 -4.95 -7.03
C GLU A 211 -4.25 -5.21 -7.72
N PHE A 212 -4.28 -5.14 -9.05
CA PHE A 212 -5.45 -5.43 -9.86
C PHE A 212 -5.94 -6.87 -9.68
N GLY A 213 -5.02 -7.85 -9.64
CA GLY A 213 -5.36 -9.24 -9.40
C GLY A 213 -5.99 -9.47 -8.02
N LEU A 214 -5.46 -8.81 -6.99
CA LEU A 214 -5.96 -8.87 -5.62
C LEU A 214 -7.34 -8.20 -5.47
N GLU A 215 -7.58 -7.08 -6.16
CA GLU A 215 -8.87 -6.40 -6.19
C GLU A 215 -9.95 -7.31 -6.80
N ILE A 216 -9.67 -7.90 -7.97
CA ILE A 216 -10.57 -8.86 -8.61
C ILE A 216 -10.85 -10.05 -7.69
N TYR A 217 -9.81 -10.60 -7.06
CA TYR A 217 -9.96 -11.72 -6.13
C TYR A 217 -10.87 -11.36 -4.96
N SER A 218 -10.65 -10.20 -4.33
CA SER A 218 -11.46 -9.69 -3.22
C SER A 218 -12.93 -9.51 -3.62
N ASP A 219 -13.19 -8.89 -4.77
CA ASP A 219 -14.54 -8.66 -5.26
C ASP A 219 -15.29 -9.97 -5.55
N TYR A 220 -14.62 -10.95 -6.15
CA TYR A 220 -15.20 -12.29 -6.34
C TYR A 220 -15.45 -13.01 -5.01
N GLU A 221 -14.53 -12.93 -4.05
CA GLU A 221 -14.72 -13.52 -2.73
C GLU A 221 -15.97 -12.95 -2.05
N GLN A 222 -16.15 -11.63 -2.09
CA GLN A 222 -17.35 -10.98 -1.54
C GLN A 222 -18.64 -11.44 -2.23
N VAL A 223 -18.64 -11.55 -3.57
CA VAL A 223 -19.77 -12.10 -4.34
C VAL A 223 -20.07 -13.53 -3.89
N PHE A 224 -19.06 -14.40 -3.81
CA PHE A 224 -19.26 -15.81 -3.47
C PHE A 224 -19.68 -16.04 -2.02
N VAL A 225 -19.20 -15.21 -1.10
CA VAL A 225 -19.65 -15.22 0.30
C VAL A 225 -21.13 -14.85 0.36
N ARG A 226 -21.56 -13.77 -0.30
CA ARG A 226 -22.99 -13.38 -0.34
C ARG A 226 -23.85 -14.42 -1.04
N MET A 227 -23.40 -14.97 -2.17
CA MET A 227 -24.07 -16.06 -2.86
C MET A 227 -24.21 -17.29 -1.96
N LYS A 228 -23.20 -17.66 -1.18
CA LYS A 228 -23.27 -18.83 -0.27
C LYS A 228 -24.46 -18.73 0.72
N PHE A 229 -24.81 -17.53 1.17
CA PHE A 229 -25.94 -17.33 2.08
C PHE A 229 -27.30 -17.33 1.37
N ARG A 230 -27.33 -17.02 0.08
CA ARG A 230 -28.57 -16.84 -0.71
C ARG A 230 -28.85 -17.97 -1.69
N ASP A 231 -27.85 -18.77 -2.04
CA ASP A 231 -27.94 -19.85 -3.01
C ASP A 231 -28.33 -21.17 -2.32
N ASN A 232 -28.62 -22.20 -3.11
CA ASN A 232 -28.97 -23.54 -2.65
C ASN A 232 -27.84 -24.11 -1.77
N GLN A 233 -28.18 -24.88 -0.74
CA GLN A 233 -27.23 -25.52 0.17
C GLN A 233 -26.38 -26.62 -0.52
N ASP A 234 -26.79 -27.08 -1.71
CA ASP A 234 -25.99 -28.02 -2.50
C ASP A 234 -24.70 -27.38 -3.05
N LYS A 235 -23.56 -27.90 -2.60
CA LYS A 235 -22.22 -27.47 -3.01
C LYS A 235 -21.94 -27.64 -4.51
N LYS A 236 -22.55 -28.60 -5.20
CA LYS A 236 -22.37 -28.80 -6.65
C LYS A 236 -23.03 -27.68 -7.43
N ILE A 237 -24.25 -27.30 -7.06
CA ILE A 237 -25.02 -26.21 -7.66
C ILE A 237 -24.30 -24.88 -7.43
N GLN A 238 -23.87 -24.61 -6.18
CA GLN A 238 -23.10 -23.39 -5.87
C GLN A 238 -21.84 -23.27 -6.73
N ARG A 239 -21.08 -24.34 -6.92
CA ARG A 239 -19.87 -24.32 -7.77
C ARG A 239 -20.20 -24.01 -9.22
N LYS A 240 -21.28 -24.58 -9.76
CA LYS A 240 -21.75 -24.32 -11.13
C LYS A 240 -22.14 -22.85 -11.31
N HIS A 241 -22.88 -22.29 -10.34
CA HIS A 241 -23.26 -20.88 -10.35
C HIS A 241 -22.05 -19.95 -10.29
N ARG A 242 -21.10 -20.19 -9.38
CA ARG A 242 -19.84 -19.42 -9.29
C ARG A 242 -19.05 -19.43 -10.60
N TRP A 243 -18.92 -20.59 -11.23
CA TRP A 243 -18.25 -20.70 -12.54
C TRP A 243 -18.96 -19.92 -13.64
N ARG A 244 -20.29 -19.89 -13.64
CA ARG A 244 -21.08 -19.11 -14.60
C ARG A 244 -20.85 -17.61 -14.39
N VAL A 245 -20.86 -17.14 -13.14
CA VAL A 245 -20.54 -15.73 -12.79
C VAL A 245 -19.13 -15.35 -13.23
N ILE A 246 -18.11 -16.18 -12.96
CA ILE A 246 -16.72 -15.94 -13.38
C ILE A 246 -16.61 -15.83 -14.90
N ARG A 247 -17.26 -16.74 -15.65
CA ARG A 247 -17.21 -16.73 -17.12
C ARG A 247 -17.85 -15.48 -17.71
N THR A 248 -18.90 -14.95 -17.09
CA THR A 248 -19.61 -13.75 -17.58
C THR A 248 -18.87 -12.47 -17.19
N CYS A 249 -18.40 -12.36 -15.94
CA CYS A 249 -17.73 -11.15 -15.43
C CYS A 249 -16.26 -11.04 -15.87
N LYS A 250 -15.56 -12.17 -16.05
CA LYS A 250 -14.13 -12.25 -16.42
C LYS A 250 -13.26 -11.39 -15.50
N LEU A 251 -12.49 -10.45 -16.06
CA LEU A 251 -11.63 -9.51 -15.34
C LEU A 251 -12.24 -8.10 -15.26
N SER A 252 -13.54 -7.95 -15.53
CA SER A 252 -14.19 -6.63 -15.52
C SER A 252 -14.69 -6.28 -14.13
N LEU A 253 -13.97 -5.37 -13.45
CA LEU A 253 -14.38 -4.82 -12.15
C LEU A 253 -15.81 -4.29 -12.19
N ARG A 254 -16.17 -3.50 -13.22
CA ARG A 254 -17.54 -2.96 -13.38
C ARG A 254 -18.61 -4.05 -13.36
N LYS A 255 -18.38 -5.17 -14.07
CA LYS A 255 -19.32 -6.30 -14.12
C LYS A 255 -19.43 -7.02 -12.78
N ILE A 256 -18.31 -7.24 -12.10
CA ILE A 256 -18.31 -7.88 -10.77
C ILE A 256 -19.04 -7.01 -9.75
N LEU A 257 -18.80 -5.69 -9.77
CA LEU A 257 -19.46 -4.72 -8.89
C LEU A 257 -20.97 -4.62 -9.14
N LEU A 258 -21.39 -4.56 -10.40
CA LEU A 258 -22.80 -4.57 -10.80
C LEU A 258 -23.48 -5.86 -10.30
N PHE A 259 -22.85 -7.01 -10.53
CA PHE A 259 -23.37 -8.29 -10.06
C PHE A 259 -23.50 -8.33 -8.53
N ARG A 260 -22.47 -7.85 -7.81
CA ARG A 260 -22.44 -7.77 -6.34
C ARG A 260 -23.55 -6.91 -5.76
N LYS A 261 -23.82 -5.74 -6.36
CA LYS A 261 -24.77 -4.74 -5.83
C LYS A 261 -26.22 -5.10 -6.18
N GLU A 262 -26.48 -5.58 -7.40
CA GLU A 262 -27.85 -5.69 -7.91
C GLU A 262 -28.32 -7.13 -8.08
N TYR A 263 -27.47 -8.02 -8.61
CA TYR A 263 -27.90 -9.34 -9.06
C TYR A 263 -27.78 -10.43 -7.99
N VAL A 264 -26.79 -10.35 -7.10
CA VAL A 264 -26.72 -11.23 -5.92
C VAL A 264 -27.97 -11.08 -5.05
N ASN A 265 -28.57 -9.88 -5.03
CA ASN A 265 -29.78 -9.62 -4.26
C ASN A 265 -31.04 -10.29 -4.83
N LYS A 266 -31.05 -10.62 -6.12
CA LYS A 266 -32.14 -11.33 -6.80
C LYS A 266 -32.09 -12.85 -6.58
N MET A 267 -31.01 -13.39 -6.02
CA MET A 267 -30.85 -14.82 -5.75
C MET A 267 -31.51 -15.26 -4.43
N TYR A 268 -32.08 -16.47 -4.41
CA TYR A 268 -32.68 -17.10 -3.22
C TYR A 268 -32.56 -18.64 -3.24
N GLY A 269 -32.54 -19.27 -2.06
CA GLY A 269 -31.95 -20.61 -1.88
C GLY A 269 -32.70 -21.79 -2.52
N LEU A 270 -33.92 -21.58 -2.98
CA LEU A 270 -34.77 -22.59 -3.62
C LEU A 270 -35.05 -22.28 -5.10
N MET A 271 -34.30 -21.35 -5.70
CA MET A 271 -34.50 -20.99 -7.10
C MET A 271 -34.16 -22.16 -8.05
N SER A 272 -34.93 -22.30 -9.14
CA SER A 272 -34.65 -23.28 -10.19
C SER A 272 -33.43 -22.89 -11.02
N GLU A 273 -32.83 -23.85 -11.74
CA GLU A 273 -31.70 -23.55 -12.64
C GLU A 273 -32.11 -22.57 -13.76
N GLU A 274 -33.35 -22.68 -14.25
CA GLU A 274 -33.91 -21.77 -15.25
C GLU A 274 -34.05 -20.32 -14.72
N THR A 275 -34.41 -20.18 -13.45
CA THR A 275 -34.46 -18.87 -12.79
C THR A 275 -33.07 -18.25 -12.70
N PHE A 276 -32.05 -19.06 -12.39
CA PHE A 276 -30.67 -18.58 -12.40
C PHE A 276 -30.22 -18.16 -13.80
N ASP A 277 -30.57 -18.92 -14.82
CA ASP A 277 -30.23 -18.61 -16.21
C ASP A 277 -30.87 -17.30 -16.69
N ASN A 278 -32.11 -17.03 -16.28
CA ASN A 278 -32.77 -15.75 -16.55
C ASN A 278 -32.04 -14.58 -15.88
N ILE A 279 -31.67 -14.71 -14.59
CA ILE A 279 -30.87 -13.69 -13.88
C ILE A 279 -29.54 -13.42 -14.61
N MET A 280 -28.86 -14.48 -15.07
CA MET A 280 -27.60 -14.36 -15.79
C MET A 280 -27.76 -13.74 -17.19
N ARG A 281 -28.91 -13.96 -17.84
CA ARG A 281 -29.23 -13.35 -19.14
C ARG A 281 -29.51 -11.85 -19.01
N GLU A 282 -30.35 -11.45 -18.05
CA GLU A 282 -30.60 -10.04 -17.72
C GLU A 282 -29.29 -9.32 -17.40
N PHE A 283 -28.47 -9.92 -16.54
CA PHE A 283 -27.16 -9.37 -16.19
C PHE A 283 -26.27 -9.17 -17.42
N LYS A 284 -26.25 -10.13 -18.34
CA LYS A 284 -25.43 -10.03 -19.55
C LYS A 284 -25.89 -8.86 -20.43
N GLU A 285 -27.20 -8.74 -20.67
CA GLU A 285 -27.80 -7.66 -21.47
C GLU A 285 -27.55 -6.28 -20.88
N GLU A 286 -27.58 -6.13 -19.56
CA GLU A 286 -27.29 -4.86 -18.89
C GLU A 286 -25.79 -4.56 -18.82
N SER A 287 -24.96 -5.60 -18.61
CA SER A 287 -23.50 -5.43 -18.52
C SER A 287 -22.82 -5.08 -19.84
N ASP A 288 -23.50 -5.31 -20.97
CA ASP A 288 -23.02 -5.03 -22.32
C ASP A 288 -23.51 -3.67 -22.86
N LYS A 289 -24.29 -2.91 -22.06
CA LYS A 289 -24.66 -1.50 -22.31
C LYS A 289 -23.65 -0.51 -21.71
#